data_AF-A0A931S424-F1
#
_entry.id   AF-A0A931S424-F1
#
_cell.length_a   1.000
_cell.length_b   1.000
_cell.length_c   1.000
_cell.angle_alpha   90.00
_cell.angle_beta   90.00
_cell.angle_gamma   90.00
#
_symmetry.space_group_name_H-M   'P 1'
#
loop_
_entity.id
_entity.type
_entity.pdbx_description
1 polymer ?
#
loop_
_entity_poly.entity_id
_entity_poly.type
_entity_poly.pdbx_seq_one_letter_code
_entity_poly.pdbx_strand_id
1 'polypeptide(L)'
;MSHNGIFDVKKHVRTYLMVFVGLAFLTVVTVSVSYLHLATSAAILVALVIATIKGSLVASYFMHLISERKLIYIVLLFTVLFFAVLMFLPVATDVGMIKAR
;
A
#
# COMPACT_ATOMS: atom_id res chain seq x y z
N MET A 1 -0.95 -17.93 -38.11
CA MET A 1 -1.00 -18.29 -36.67
C MET A 1 0.16 -17.62 -35.94
N SER A 2 -0.17 -16.82 -34.92
CA SER A 2 0.60 -16.53 -33.69
C SER A 2 2.08 -16.06 -33.74
N HIS A 3 2.39 -14.88 -34.31
CA HIS A 3 3.68 -14.22 -34.06
C HIS A 3 3.61 -12.98 -33.14
N ASN A 4 2.42 -12.51 -32.78
CA ASN A 4 2.23 -11.25 -32.04
C ASN A 4 1.97 -11.40 -30.52
N GLY A 5 1.82 -12.62 -29.99
CA GLY A 5 1.49 -12.84 -28.57
C GLY A 5 2.70 -12.78 -27.61
N ILE A 6 3.92 -12.99 -28.12
CA ILE A 6 5.13 -13.09 -27.28
C ILE A 6 5.67 -11.72 -26.86
N PHE A 7 5.39 -10.66 -27.64
CA PHE A 7 5.89 -9.31 -27.36
C PHE A 7 5.11 -8.60 -26.25
N ASP A 8 3.83 -8.94 -26.09
CA ASP A 8 2.93 -8.30 -25.13
C ASP A 8 3.25 -8.77 -23.70
N VAL A 9 3.36 -10.08 -23.48
CA VAL A 9 3.64 -10.70 -22.16
C VAL A 9 4.94 -10.17 -21.52
N LYS A 10 5.99 -9.92 -22.30
CA LYS A 10 7.29 -9.46 -21.77
C LYS A 10 7.19 -8.07 -21.12
N LYS A 11 6.30 -7.19 -21.59
CA LYS A 11 6.09 -5.86 -20.98
C LYS A 11 5.47 -5.98 -19.59
N HIS A 12 4.48 -6.85 -19.42
CA HIS A 12 3.83 -7.10 -18.13
C HIS A 12 4.80 -7.67 -17.09
N VAL A 13 5.60 -8.65 -17.51
CA VAL A 13 6.57 -9.31 -16.63
C VAL A 13 7.69 -8.35 -16.21
N ARG A 14 8.17 -7.49 -17.13
CA ARG A 14 9.23 -6.51 -16.83
C ARG A 14 8.77 -5.47 -15.81
N THR A 15 7.54 -4.97 -15.94
CA THR A 15 6.95 -4.05 -14.96
C THR A 15 6.86 -4.72 -13.59
N TYR A 16 6.33 -5.95 -13.51
CA TYR A 16 6.22 -6.67 -12.24
C TYR A 16 7.57 -6.92 -11.56
N LEU A 17 8.61 -7.26 -12.34
CA LEU A 17 9.97 -7.46 -11.83
C LEU A 17 10.61 -6.18 -11.28
N MET A 18 10.45 -5.03 -11.94
CA MET A 18 10.99 -3.75 -11.41
C MET A 18 10.39 -3.41 -10.03
N VAL A 19 9.12 -3.74 -9.83
CA VAL A 19 8.39 -3.49 -8.58
C VAL A 19 8.83 -4.43 -7.50
N PHE A 20 8.95 -5.71 -7.83
CA PHE A 20 9.47 -6.72 -6.92
C PHE A 20 10.85 -6.32 -6.39
N VAL A 21 11.73 -5.84 -7.28
CA VAL A 21 13.05 -5.31 -6.90
C VAL A 21 12.94 -4.05 -6.04
N GLY A 22 12.06 -3.10 -6.38
CA GLY A 22 11.82 -1.90 -5.57
C GLY A 22 11.30 -2.21 -4.16
N LEU A 23 10.38 -3.15 -4.03
CA LEU A 23 9.83 -3.60 -2.75
C LEU A 23 10.86 -4.39 -1.92
N ALA A 24 11.64 -5.25 -2.58
CA ALA A 24 12.75 -5.95 -1.95
C ALA A 24 13.78 -4.94 -1.41
N PHE A 25 14.16 -3.94 -2.21
CA PHE A 25 15.07 -2.88 -1.79
C PHE A 25 14.54 -2.09 -0.60
N LEU A 26 13.29 -1.58 -0.67
CA LEU A 26 12.68 -0.87 0.46
C LEU A 26 12.61 -1.76 1.71
N THR A 27 12.47 -3.08 1.56
CA THR A 27 12.44 -4.03 2.68
C THR A 27 13.79 -4.22 3.34
N VAL A 28 14.85 -4.37 2.54
CA VAL A 28 16.22 -4.36 3.05
C VAL A 28 16.49 -3.05 3.79
N VAL A 29 16.11 -1.91 3.22
CA VAL A 29 16.26 -0.60 3.88
C VAL A 29 15.51 -0.54 5.22
N THR A 30 14.28 -1.06 5.29
CA THR A 30 13.49 -1.06 6.55
C THR A 30 14.16 -1.89 7.62
N VAL A 31 14.63 -3.08 7.25
CA VAL A 31 15.29 -4.01 8.17
C VAL A 31 16.61 -3.40 8.65
N SER A 32 17.41 -2.81 7.76
CA SER A 32 18.64 -2.09 8.12
C SER A 32 18.40 -0.93 9.07
N VAL A 33 17.33 -0.14 8.85
CA VAL A 33 16.95 0.94 9.76
C VAL A 33 16.49 0.40 11.11
N SER A 34 15.78 -0.74 11.14
CA SER A 34 15.36 -1.40 12.39
C SER A 34 16.53 -1.93 13.22
N TYR A 35 17.71 -2.16 12.64
CA TYR A 35 18.93 -2.54 13.37
C TYR A 35 19.69 -1.34 13.94
N LEU A 36 19.44 -0.12 13.45
CA LEU A 36 19.96 1.09 14.09
C LEU A 36 19.10 1.37 15.33
N HIS A 37 19.72 1.25 16.51
CA HIS A 37 19.08 1.43 17.81
C HIS A 37 18.69 2.91 18.01
N LEU A 38 17.63 3.33 17.33
CA LEU A 38 17.02 4.66 17.41
C LEU A 38 15.98 4.66 18.53
N ALA A 39 15.81 5.82 19.19
CA ALA A 39 14.78 6.01 20.21
C ALA A 39 13.41 5.52 19.71
N THR A 40 12.66 4.82 20.57
CA THR A 40 11.43 4.08 20.23
C THR A 40 10.41 4.92 19.43
N SER A 41 10.30 6.21 19.74
CA SER A 41 9.42 7.16 19.05
C SER A 41 9.86 7.45 17.60
N ALA A 42 11.17 7.61 17.37
CA ALA A 42 11.73 7.83 16.03
C ALA A 42 11.63 6.56 15.18
N ALA A 43 11.84 5.39 15.78
CA ALA A 43 11.70 4.10 15.09
C ALA A 43 10.27 3.88 14.56
N ILE A 44 9.24 4.19 15.35
CA ILE A 44 7.83 4.05 14.94
C ILE A 44 7.51 4.99 13.77
N LEU A 45 7.93 6.24 13.84
CA LEU A 45 7.67 7.23 12.77
C LEU A 45 8.33 6.80 11.45
N VAL A 46 9.58 6.36 11.51
CA VAL A 46 10.31 5.89 10.32
C VAL A 46 9.69 4.60 9.76
N ALA A 47 9.29 3.67 10.64
CA ALA A 47 8.60 2.45 10.22
C ALA A 47 7.27 2.76 9.52
N LEU A 48 6.48 3.70 10.03
CA LEU A 48 5.23 4.13 9.42
C LEU A 48 5.46 4.75 8.03
N VAL A 49 6.43 5.67 7.91
CA VAL A 49 6.78 6.31 6.62
C VAL A 49 7.19 5.26 5.59
N ILE A 50 8.08 4.33 5.97
CA ILE A 50 8.53 3.28 5.04
C ILE A 50 7.37 2.35 4.68
N ALA A 51 6.50 2.01 5.64
CA ALA A 51 5.31 1.20 5.38
C ALA A 51 4.35 1.89 4.40
N THR A 52 4.12 3.20 4.55
CA THR A 52 3.30 3.98 3.60
C THR A 52 3.93 3.99 2.22
N ILE A 53 5.24 4.22 2.08
CA ILE A 53 5.90 4.24 0.77
C ILE A 53 5.82 2.87 0.09
N LYS A 54 6.08 1.78 0.82
CA LYS A 54 5.90 0.41 0.30
C LYS A 54 4.45 0.17 -0.12
N GLY A 55 3.50 0.53 0.72
CA GLY A 55 2.07 0.39 0.46
C GLY A 55 1.62 1.19 -0.76
N SER A 56 2.11 2.41 -0.93
CA SER A 56 1.85 3.26 -2.10
C SER A 56 2.51 2.71 -3.36
N LEU A 57 3.70 2.12 -3.27
CA LEU A 57 4.34 1.44 -4.42
C LEU A 57 3.54 0.21 -4.82
N VAL A 58 3.10 -0.62 -3.87
CA VAL A 58 2.22 -1.77 -4.12
C VAL A 58 0.91 -1.29 -4.74
N ALA A 59 0.25 -0.29 -4.14
CA ALA A 59 -1.00 0.28 -4.63
C ALA A 59 -0.85 1.03 -5.96
N SER A 60 0.32 1.51 -6.31
CA SER A 60 0.55 2.14 -7.61
C SER A 60 0.90 1.10 -8.66
N TYR A 61 1.58 0.01 -8.33
CA TYR A 61 2.06 -0.95 -9.33
C TYR A 61 1.22 -2.22 -9.51
N PHE A 62 0.58 -2.72 -8.45
CA PHE A 62 -0.47 -3.73 -8.63
C PHE A 62 -1.75 -3.12 -9.20
N MET A 63 -1.88 -1.79 -9.16
CA MET A 63 -3.14 -1.10 -9.42
C MET A 63 -3.10 -0.05 -10.54
N HIS A 64 -1.93 0.32 -11.07
CA HIS A 64 -1.82 1.26 -12.19
C HIS A 64 -1.04 0.66 -13.37
N LEU A 65 -1.75 0.60 -14.49
CA LEU A 65 -1.28 0.38 -15.86
C LEU A 65 -0.64 -0.97 -16.19
N ILE A 66 -1.50 -1.98 -16.36
CA ILE A 66 -1.32 -2.67 -17.64
C ILE A 66 -2.55 -3.09 -18.41
N SER A 67 -3.75 -3.13 -17.82
CA SER A 67 -4.98 -2.99 -18.62
C SER A 67 -6.22 -2.84 -17.72
N GLU A 68 -6.95 -1.73 -17.87
CA GLU A 68 -8.43 -1.71 -17.88
C GLU A 68 -9.36 -1.65 -16.65
N ARG A 69 -9.00 -1.62 -15.36
CA ARG A 69 -10.05 -1.78 -14.31
C ARG A 69 -10.17 -0.63 -13.31
N LYS A 70 -10.85 0.47 -13.71
CA LYS A 70 -11.35 1.57 -12.83
C LYS A 70 -12.09 1.06 -11.56
N LEU A 71 -12.66 -0.15 -11.62
CA LEU A 71 -13.39 -0.76 -10.50
C LEU A 71 -12.55 -1.00 -9.25
N ILE A 72 -11.26 -1.33 -9.40
CA ILE A 72 -10.42 -1.64 -8.24
C ILE A 72 -10.14 -0.35 -7.43
N TYR A 73 -9.95 0.79 -8.09
CA TYR A 73 -9.77 2.08 -7.42
C TYR A 73 -11.01 2.51 -6.62
N ILE A 74 -12.20 2.26 -7.18
CA ILE A 74 -13.48 2.52 -6.48
C ILE A 74 -13.61 1.62 -5.25
N VAL A 75 -13.34 0.32 -5.37
CA VAL A 75 -13.43 -0.62 -4.23
C VAL A 75 -12.38 -0.30 -3.16
N LEU A 76 -11.17 0.10 -3.55
CA LEU A 76 -10.13 0.51 -2.59
C LEU A 76 -10.49 1.82 -1.88
N LEU A 77 -11.02 2.80 -2.61
CA LEU A 77 -11.54 4.02 -2.00
C LEU A 77 -12.71 3.72 -1.05
N PHE A 78 -13.61 2.83 -1.44
CA PHE A 78 -14.76 2.41 -0.63
C PHE A 78 -14.32 1.69 0.65
N THR A 79 -13.33 0.80 0.56
CA THR A 79 -12.78 0.08 1.72
C THR A 79 -12.03 1.02 2.67
N VAL A 80 -11.25 1.98 2.17
CA VAL A 80 -10.57 2.99 3.01
C VAL A 80 -11.60 3.89 3.69
N LEU A 81 -12.64 4.34 2.97
CA LEU A 81 -13.72 5.14 3.53
C LEU A 81 -14.47 4.37 4.61
N PHE A 82 -14.84 3.12 4.36
CA PHE A 82 -15.54 2.28 5.31
C PHE A 82 -14.68 1.97 6.54
N PHE A 83 -13.39 1.70 6.34
CA PHE A 83 -12.42 1.51 7.41
C PHE A 83 -12.27 2.77 8.27
N ALA A 84 -12.16 3.95 7.66
CA ALA A 84 -12.11 5.21 8.38
C ALA A 84 -13.39 5.43 9.20
N VAL A 85 -14.58 5.21 8.60
CA VAL A 85 -15.86 5.31 9.32
C VAL A 85 -15.92 4.34 10.50
N LEU A 86 -15.54 3.07 10.31
CA LEU A 86 -15.53 2.06 11.38
C LEU A 86 -14.47 2.32 12.46
N MET A 87 -13.40 3.06 12.16
CA MET A 87 -12.39 3.43 13.15
C MET A 87 -12.81 4.70 13.90
N PHE A 88 -13.42 5.67 13.21
CA PHE A 88 -13.95 6.90 13.81
C PHE A 88 -15.25 6.70 14.60
N LEU A 89 -16.10 5.75 14.25
CA LEU A 89 -17.37 5.47 14.95
C LEU A 89 -17.18 5.02 16.42
N PRO A 90 -16.33 4.03 16.74
CA PRO A 90 -16.04 3.65 18.12
C PRO A 90 -15.28 4.76 18.83
N VAL A 91 -14.34 5.44 18.16
CA VAL A 91 -13.66 6.61 18.75
C VAL A 91 -14.70 7.68 19.13
N ALA A 92 -15.59 8.10 18.22
CA ALA A 92 -16.64 9.09 18.51
C ALA A 92 -17.63 8.65 19.60
N THR A 93 -17.83 7.33 19.74
CA THR A 93 -18.62 6.73 20.82
C THR A 93 -17.88 6.80 22.16
N ASP A 94 -16.58 6.47 22.18
CA ASP A 94 -15.69 6.53 23.36
C ASP A 94 -15.38 7.98 23.79
N VAL A 95 -15.23 8.94 22.85
CA VAL A 95 -15.01 10.37 23.17
C VAL A 95 -16.29 11.08 23.64
N GLY A 96 -17.38 10.35 23.86
CA GLY A 96 -18.53 10.85 24.63
C GLY A 96 -19.53 11.72 23.87
N MET A 97 -19.55 11.71 22.54
CA MET A 97 -20.60 12.40 21.78
C MET A 97 -21.89 11.58 21.66
N ILE A 98 -21.82 10.25 21.80
CA ILE A 98 -22.99 9.36 21.89
C ILE A 98 -23.15 8.88 23.34
N LYS A 99 -23.32 9.83 24.26
CA LYS A 99 -24.09 9.55 25.48
C LYS A 99 -25.57 9.65 25.11
N ALA A 100 -26.03 8.73 24.26
CA ALA A 100 -27.45 8.53 24.05
C ALA A 100 -28.01 7.95 25.36
N ARG A 101 -28.81 8.79 26.00
CA ARG A 101 -29.65 8.46 27.14
C ARG A 101 -30.63 7.35 26.80
#